data_AF-A0A9N9CW09-F1
#
_entry.id   AF-A0A9N9CW09-F1
#
_cell.length_a   1.000
_cell.length_b   1.000
_cell.length_c   1.000
_cell.angle_alpha   90.00
_cell.angle_beta   90.00
_cell.angle_gamma   90.00
#
_symmetry.space_group_name_H-M   'P 1'
#
loop_
_entity.id
_entity.type
_entity.pdbx_description
1 polymer ?
#
loop_
_entity_poly.entity_id
_entity_poly.type
_entity_poly.pdbx_seq_one_letter_code
_entity_poly.pdbx_strand_id
1 'polypeptide(L)'
;MEDQRPIILWSHPRSLSTVFERPFLQCPQEFHVIHESINPISRAYVTKNLKFLNQILLPKPTDPITFVHYFSPTLNEILAPHYYDDDKTHTLRVFVKDHTSNFLDALEGNLEGNLLGSKEILSKFKHTFIIRNPEKSVNTGFDKSINNEEIEYPQHVYDLIAKSKPHYEYLFQHRIKI
;
A
#
# COMPACT_ATOMS: atom_id res chain seq x y z
N MET A 1 12.90 -1.61 23.80
CA MET A 1 11.58 -2.08 23.31
C MET A 1 11.70 -2.33 21.82
N GLU A 2 11.13 -3.44 21.35
CA GLU A 2 11.10 -3.79 19.94
C GLU A 2 10.25 -2.76 19.15
N ASP A 3 10.67 -2.40 17.94
CA ASP A 3 10.03 -1.34 17.16
C ASP A 3 8.70 -1.82 16.56
N GLN A 4 7.59 -1.34 17.14
CA GLN A 4 6.22 -1.73 16.79
C GLN A 4 5.55 -0.80 15.77
N ARG A 5 6.29 0.10 15.11
CA ARG A 5 5.69 0.95 14.08
C ARG A 5 5.12 0.11 12.93
N PRO A 6 3.98 0.52 12.34
CA PRO A 6 3.44 -0.12 11.15
C PRO A 6 4.46 -0.13 10.02
N ILE A 7 4.49 -1.22 9.27
CA ILE A 7 5.34 -1.38 8.09
C ILE A 7 4.51 -0.99 6.87
N ILE A 8 5.02 -0.07 6.05
CA ILE A 8 4.46 0.25 4.74
C ILE A 8 5.41 -0.27 3.67
N LEU A 9 4.92 -1.22 2.87
CA LEU A 9 5.50 -1.64 1.62
C LEU A 9 5.07 -0.70 0.50
N TRP A 10 6.02 0.08 0.01
CA TRP A 10 5.89 0.88 -1.20
C TRP A 10 6.24 0.04 -2.42
N SER A 11 5.31 -0.01 -3.37
CA SER A 11 5.45 -0.80 -4.59
C SER A 11 4.96 -0.04 -5.83
N HIS A 12 5.08 -0.69 -7.00
CA HIS A 12 4.39 -0.30 -8.22
C HIS A 12 3.57 -1.49 -8.71
N PRO A 13 2.57 -1.28 -9.59
CA PRO A 13 1.81 -2.37 -10.14
C PRO A 13 2.74 -3.42 -10.76
N ARG A 14 2.37 -4.70 -10.60
CA ARG A 14 3.10 -5.84 -11.20
C ARG A 14 4.51 -6.10 -10.65
N SER A 15 4.89 -5.50 -9.52
CA SER A 15 6.21 -5.74 -8.89
C SER A 15 6.32 -7.03 -8.06
N LEU A 16 5.33 -7.93 -8.11
CA LEU A 16 5.11 -9.05 -7.16
C LEU A 16 4.79 -8.62 -5.72
N SER A 17 4.45 -7.35 -5.48
CA SER A 17 4.12 -6.87 -4.13
C SER A 17 2.99 -7.64 -3.45
N THR A 18 1.96 -8.09 -4.19
CA THR A 18 0.91 -8.96 -3.64
C THR A 18 1.44 -10.35 -3.23
N VAL A 19 2.44 -10.89 -3.93
CA VAL A 19 3.07 -12.17 -3.50
C VAL A 19 3.86 -11.96 -2.23
N PHE A 20 4.55 -10.81 -2.11
CA PHE A 20 5.27 -10.44 -0.90
C PHE A 20 4.35 -10.13 0.30
N GLU A 21 3.12 -9.70 0.05
CA GLU A 21 2.10 -9.48 1.09
C GLU A 21 1.57 -10.80 1.70
N ARG A 22 1.55 -11.90 0.92
CA ARG A 22 0.95 -13.19 1.35
C ARG A 22 1.50 -13.76 2.66
N PRO A 23 2.82 -13.76 2.93
CA PRO A 23 3.34 -14.23 4.22
C PRO A 23 2.74 -13.48 5.41
N PHE A 24 2.50 -12.18 5.30
CA PHE A 24 1.86 -11.39 6.37
C PHE A 24 0.41 -11.82 6.59
N LEU A 25 -0.33 -12.14 5.52
CA LEU A 25 -1.69 -12.68 5.60
C LEU A 25 -1.74 -14.09 6.21
N GLN A 26 -0.65 -14.85 6.11
CA GLN A 26 -0.55 -16.20 6.66
C GLN A 26 -0.12 -16.23 8.14
N CYS A 27 0.24 -15.08 8.70
CA CYS A 27 0.56 -14.91 10.11
C CYS A 27 -0.45 -13.97 10.79
N PRO A 28 -1.76 -14.31 10.83
CA PRO A 28 -2.80 -13.43 11.37
C PRO A 28 -2.63 -13.16 12.87
N GLN A 29 -1.93 -14.03 13.61
CA GLN A 29 -1.56 -13.79 15.00
C GLN A 29 -0.41 -12.78 15.20
N GLU A 30 0.28 -12.38 14.13
CA GLU A 30 1.38 -11.41 14.21
C GLU A 30 1.05 -10.09 13.50
N PHE A 31 0.27 -10.16 12.42
CA PHE A 31 0.04 -9.01 11.55
C PHE A 31 -1.43 -8.71 11.30
N HIS A 32 -1.75 -7.41 11.30
CA HIS A 32 -2.96 -6.86 10.69
C HIS A 32 -2.62 -6.28 9.32
N VAL A 33 -3.23 -6.79 8.25
CA VAL A 33 -2.85 -6.43 6.87
C VAL A 33 -3.87 -5.48 6.23
N ILE A 34 -3.36 -4.35 5.72
CA ILE A 34 -4.12 -3.32 5.01
C ILE A 34 -3.66 -3.25 3.56
N HIS A 35 -4.57 -3.49 2.62
CA HIS A 35 -4.26 -3.60 1.20
C HIS A 35 -4.69 -2.37 0.41
N GLU A 36 -3.70 -1.73 -0.22
CA GLU A 36 -3.86 -0.66 -1.21
C GLU A 36 -4.87 0.43 -0.80
N SER A 37 -4.87 0.79 0.48
CA SER A 37 -5.84 1.73 1.06
C SER A 37 -5.83 3.11 0.40
N ILE A 38 -4.68 3.52 -0.15
CA ILE A 38 -4.54 4.82 -0.83
C ILE A 38 -5.04 4.77 -2.28
N ASN A 39 -5.08 3.59 -2.92
CA ASN A 39 -5.49 3.43 -4.32
C ASN A 39 -6.89 4.03 -4.63
N PRO A 40 -7.97 3.66 -3.91
CA PRO A 40 -9.29 4.22 -4.20
C PRO A 40 -9.39 5.71 -3.92
N ILE A 41 -8.64 6.22 -2.93
CA ILE A 41 -8.52 7.65 -2.65
C ILE A 41 -7.91 8.34 -3.88
N SER A 42 -6.72 7.90 -4.31
CA SER A 42 -6.04 8.40 -5.50
C SER A 42 -6.95 8.39 -6.73
N ARG A 43 -7.65 7.28 -6.98
CA ARG A 43 -8.59 7.16 -8.09
C ARG A 43 -9.72 8.19 -8.02
N ALA A 44 -10.30 8.40 -6.85
CA ALA A 44 -11.38 9.38 -6.67
C ALA A 44 -10.90 10.81 -6.99
N TYR A 45 -9.65 11.16 -6.62
CA TYR A 45 -9.05 12.46 -6.94
C TYR A 45 -8.74 12.62 -8.42
N VAL A 46 -8.03 11.66 -9.02
CA VAL A 46 -7.66 11.69 -10.45
C VAL A 46 -8.90 11.78 -11.34
N THR A 47 -9.96 11.05 -10.98
CA THR A 47 -11.23 11.05 -11.73
C THR A 47 -12.18 12.19 -11.34
N LYS A 48 -11.84 13.01 -10.34
CA LYS A 48 -12.70 14.05 -9.73
C LYS A 48 -14.08 13.51 -9.31
N ASN A 49 -14.13 12.24 -8.89
CA ASN A 49 -15.36 11.53 -8.53
C ASN A 49 -15.30 11.04 -7.08
N LEU A 50 -15.39 11.96 -6.12
CA LEU A 50 -15.40 11.62 -4.68
C LEU A 50 -16.59 10.73 -4.27
N LYS A 51 -17.70 10.76 -5.03
CA LYS A 51 -18.85 9.88 -4.78
C LYS A 51 -18.50 8.41 -4.94
N PHE A 52 -17.45 8.07 -5.70
CA PHE A 52 -16.91 6.72 -5.81
C PHE A 52 -16.56 6.13 -4.44
N LEU A 53 -16.00 6.93 -3.52
CA LEU A 53 -15.58 6.45 -2.19
C LEU A 53 -16.77 5.96 -1.35
N ASN A 54 -17.95 6.57 -1.51
CA ASN A 54 -19.19 6.15 -0.86
C ASN A 54 -19.77 4.84 -1.41
N GLN A 55 -19.32 4.39 -2.59
CA GLN A 55 -19.81 3.18 -3.23
C GLN A 55 -18.97 1.96 -2.88
N ILE A 56 -17.80 2.16 -2.24
CA ILE A 56 -16.96 1.04 -1.85
C ILE A 56 -17.52 0.42 -0.58
N LEU A 57 -17.70 -0.90 -0.61
CA LEU A 57 -18.17 -1.67 0.53
C LEU A 57 -17.18 -1.53 1.69
N LEU A 58 -17.70 -1.32 2.90
CA LEU A 58 -16.88 -1.34 4.09
C LEU A 58 -16.35 -2.76 4.33
N PRO A 59 -15.10 -2.90 4.79
CA PRO A 59 -14.53 -4.20 5.14
C PRO A 59 -15.36 -4.83 6.26
N LYS A 60 -15.60 -6.13 6.16
CA LYS A 60 -16.24 -6.90 7.23
C LYS A 60 -15.17 -7.29 8.25
N PRO A 61 -15.50 -7.40 9.55
CA PRO A 61 -14.54 -7.88 10.57
C PRO A 61 -13.95 -9.26 10.28
N THR A 62 -14.64 -10.06 9.47
CA THR A 62 -14.20 -11.41 9.06
C THR A 62 -13.28 -11.43 7.85
N ASP A 63 -13.06 -10.28 7.19
CA ASP A 63 -12.23 -10.23 6.00
C ASP A 63 -10.75 -10.34 6.41
N PRO A 64 -9.95 -11.19 5.74
CA PRO A 64 -8.52 -11.33 6.06
C PRO A 64 -7.69 -10.08 5.68
N ILE A 65 -8.33 -9.10 5.02
CA ILE A 65 -7.72 -7.88 4.49
C ILE A 65 -8.66 -6.71 4.74
N THR A 66 -8.13 -5.65 5.33
CA THR A 66 -8.87 -4.40 5.52
C THR A 66 -8.68 -3.47 4.32
N PHE A 67 -9.80 -2.93 3.83
CA PHE A 67 -9.85 -1.96 2.74
C PHE A 67 -10.44 -0.64 3.27
N VAL A 68 -9.59 0.35 3.61
CA VAL A 68 -10.04 1.66 4.13
C VAL A 68 -9.94 2.74 3.06
N HIS A 69 -10.96 3.60 2.94
CA HIS A 69 -11.18 4.39 1.72
C HIS A 69 -11.43 5.89 1.93
N TYR A 70 -10.92 6.43 3.03
CA TYR A 70 -10.87 7.87 3.30
C TYR A 70 -9.59 8.19 4.04
N PHE A 71 -9.01 9.37 3.84
CA PHE A 71 -7.68 9.71 4.38
C PHE A 71 -7.59 9.55 5.90
N SER A 72 -8.41 10.29 6.66
CA SER A 72 -8.34 10.26 8.14
C SER A 72 -8.71 8.89 8.69
N PRO A 73 -9.77 8.21 8.21
CA PRO A 73 -10.04 6.82 8.56
C PRO A 73 -8.90 5.86 8.24
N THR A 74 -8.22 6.01 7.11
CA THR A 74 -7.09 5.14 6.71
C THR A 74 -5.92 5.33 7.66
N LEU A 75 -5.54 6.57 7.95
CA LEU A 75 -4.46 6.85 8.88
C LEU A 75 -4.79 6.38 10.30
N ASN A 76 -6.03 6.58 10.74
CA ASN A 76 -6.51 6.10 12.04
C ASN A 76 -6.49 4.57 12.11
N GLU A 77 -6.90 3.88 11.05
CA GLU A 77 -6.85 2.42 11.00
C GLU A 77 -5.42 1.89 11.09
N ILE A 78 -4.49 2.47 10.31
CA ILE A 78 -3.10 2.03 10.30
C ILE A 78 -2.43 2.25 11.68
N LEU A 79 -2.79 3.33 12.38
CA LEU A 79 -2.21 3.70 13.67
C LEU A 79 -2.96 3.14 14.88
N ALA A 80 -4.17 2.60 14.68
CA ALA A 80 -4.94 2.00 15.76
C ALA A 80 -4.24 0.74 16.29
N PRO A 81 -4.39 0.43 17.59
CA PRO A 81 -3.98 -0.87 18.10
C PRO A 81 -4.93 -1.95 17.56
N HIS A 82 -4.35 -3.02 17.04
CA HIS A 82 -5.04 -4.20 16.54
C HIS A 82 -4.72 -5.39 17.43
N TYR A 83 -5.67 -6.30 17.61
CA TYR A 83 -5.54 -7.40 18.55
C TYR A 83 -5.95 -8.72 17.91
N TYR A 84 -5.22 -9.78 18.22
CA TYR A 84 -5.59 -11.13 17.79
C TYR A 84 -6.74 -11.65 18.65
N ASP A 85 -7.82 -12.15 18.02
CA ASP A 85 -8.99 -12.73 18.71
C ASP A 85 -9.55 -11.84 19.86
N ASP A 86 -9.54 -10.52 19.66
CA ASP A 86 -9.95 -9.51 20.66
C ASP A 86 -9.15 -9.50 21.99
N ASP A 87 -8.01 -10.22 22.04
CA ASP A 87 -7.11 -10.24 23.19
C ASP A 87 -6.22 -8.99 23.25
N LYS A 88 -6.56 -8.06 24.15
CA LYS A 88 -5.83 -6.80 24.37
C LYS A 88 -4.37 -6.99 24.80
N THR A 89 -3.99 -8.18 25.25
CA THR A 89 -2.60 -8.51 25.59
C THR A 89 -1.79 -8.94 24.37
N HIS A 90 -2.46 -9.29 23.28
CA HIS A 90 -1.87 -9.76 22.04
C HIS A 90 -2.03 -8.72 20.92
N THR A 91 -1.16 -7.71 20.92
CA THR A 91 -1.16 -6.67 19.88
C THR A 91 -0.57 -7.16 18.56
N LEU A 92 -1.26 -6.90 17.45
CA LEU A 92 -0.81 -7.16 16.09
C LEU A 92 -0.02 -5.98 15.53
N ARG A 93 1.03 -6.27 14.78
CA ARG A 93 1.75 -5.25 14.04
C ARG A 93 1.07 -4.99 12.70
N VAL A 94 0.85 -3.73 12.35
CA VAL A 94 0.21 -3.41 11.07
C VAL A 94 1.21 -3.51 9.91
N PHE A 95 0.80 -4.21 8.85
CA PHE A 95 1.49 -4.26 7.55
C PHE A 95 0.58 -3.65 6.47
N VAL A 96 1.06 -2.63 5.79
CA VAL A 96 0.35 -1.93 4.72
C VAL A 96 1.10 -2.18 3.42
N LYS A 97 0.37 -2.48 2.35
CA LYS A 97 0.93 -2.51 1.00
C LYS A 97 0.24 -1.47 0.16
N ASP A 98 1.00 -0.55 -0.42
CA ASP A 98 0.44 0.51 -1.26
C ASP A 98 1.38 0.86 -2.44
N HIS A 99 0.85 1.62 -3.38
CA HIS A 99 1.58 2.03 -4.58
C HIS A 99 2.08 3.45 -4.43
N THR A 100 3.35 3.67 -4.74
CA THR A 100 3.98 4.98 -4.59
C THR A 100 3.32 6.04 -5.46
N SER A 101 2.90 5.70 -6.69
CA SER A 101 2.16 6.60 -7.58
C SER A 101 0.86 7.12 -6.95
N ASN A 102 0.12 6.26 -6.26
CA ASN A 102 -1.18 6.60 -5.68
C ASN A 102 -1.03 7.61 -4.52
N PHE A 103 0.05 7.46 -3.75
CA PHE A 103 0.41 8.39 -2.69
C PHE A 103 0.66 9.81 -3.22
N LEU A 104 1.23 9.93 -4.42
CA LEU A 104 1.60 11.21 -5.02
C LEU A 104 0.46 11.85 -5.79
N ASP A 105 -0.34 11.06 -6.48
CA ASP A 105 -1.57 11.54 -7.10
C ASP A 105 -2.51 12.15 -6.04
N ALA A 106 -2.50 11.58 -4.83
CA ALA A 106 -3.15 12.17 -3.67
C ALA A 106 -2.46 13.47 -3.19
N LEU A 107 -1.15 13.63 -3.33
CA LEU A 107 -0.42 14.87 -2.99
C LEU A 107 -0.64 15.99 -4.03
N GLU A 108 -0.62 15.68 -5.32
CA GLU A 108 -0.77 16.63 -6.42
C GLU A 108 -2.22 17.10 -6.62
N GLY A 109 -3.20 16.29 -6.21
CA GLY A 109 -4.63 16.58 -6.33
C GLY A 109 -5.19 17.68 -5.42
N ASN A 110 -4.34 18.46 -4.72
CA ASN A 110 -4.76 19.43 -3.70
C ASN A 110 -5.70 18.80 -2.65
N LEU A 111 -5.23 17.73 -2.01
CA LEU A 111 -5.68 17.43 -0.65
C LEU A 111 -5.22 18.60 0.23
N GLU A 112 -6.03 19.66 0.38
CA GLU A 112 -5.83 20.64 1.46
C GLU A 112 -5.69 19.85 2.77
N GLY A 113 -4.47 19.81 3.31
CA GLY A 113 -4.15 18.99 4.49
C GLY A 113 -3.74 17.54 4.22
N ASN A 114 -3.02 17.23 3.14
CA ASN A 114 -2.37 15.92 2.97
C ASN A 114 -1.31 15.67 4.07
N LEU A 115 -1.76 15.17 5.22
CA LEU A 115 -0.93 14.90 6.38
C LEU A 115 0.05 13.75 6.12
N LEU A 116 -0.21 12.86 5.15
CA LEU A 116 0.61 11.66 4.86
C LEU A 116 1.99 12.04 4.28
N GLY A 117 2.08 13.15 3.54
CA GLY A 117 3.34 13.68 3.03
C GLY A 117 4.20 14.40 4.07
N SER A 118 3.63 14.71 5.24
CA SER A 118 4.38 15.41 6.29
C SER A 118 5.45 14.47 6.87
N LYS A 119 6.63 15.02 7.11
CA LYS A 119 7.74 14.29 7.75
C LYS A 119 7.32 13.69 9.11
N GLU A 120 6.41 14.36 9.81
CA GLU A 120 5.86 13.88 11.08
C GLU A 120 5.08 12.57 10.90
N ILE A 121 4.14 12.53 9.95
CA ILE A 121 3.36 11.31 9.71
C ILE A 121 4.22 10.20 9.11
N LEU A 122 5.11 10.50 8.15
CA LEU A 122 6.03 9.51 7.59
C LEU A 122 6.90 8.87 8.68
N SER A 123 7.34 9.64 9.69
CA SER A 123 8.17 9.11 10.78
C SER A 123 7.47 8.05 11.65
N LYS A 124 6.13 8.01 11.63
CA LYS A 124 5.32 7.02 12.37
C LYS A 124 5.40 5.62 11.76
N PHE A 125 5.98 5.48 10.57
CA PHE A 125 6.02 4.22 9.84
C PHE A 125 7.45 3.69 9.67
N LYS A 126 7.53 2.39 9.42
CA LYS A 126 8.69 1.75 8.78
C LYS A 126 8.41 1.65 7.29
N HIS A 127 9.31 2.19 6.48
CA HIS A 127 9.17 2.12 5.03
C HIS A 127 10.06 1.01 4.47
N THR A 128 9.46 0.14 3.67
CA THR A 128 10.15 -0.85 2.84
C THR A 128 9.68 -0.71 1.39
N PHE A 129 10.49 -1.20 0.46
CA PHE A 129 10.28 -0.97 -0.96
C PHE A 129 10.46 -2.26 -1.74
N ILE A 130 9.57 -2.51 -2.70
CA ILE A 130 9.80 -3.48 -3.76
C ILE A 130 9.86 -2.72 -5.07
N ILE A 131 11.10 -2.51 -5.52
CA ILE A 131 11.42 -1.88 -6.80
C ILE A 131 12.01 -2.97 -7.67
N ARG A 132 11.18 -3.55 -8.53
CA ARG A 132 11.63 -4.48 -9.56
C ARG A 132 12.03 -3.69 -10.82
N ASN A 133 13.07 -4.15 -11.52
CA ASN A 133 13.26 -3.73 -12.91
C ASN A 133 12.10 -4.35 -13.71
N PRO A 134 11.23 -3.55 -14.37
CA PRO A 134 10.12 -4.06 -15.18
C PRO A 134 10.58 -5.14 -16.17
N GLU A 135 11.76 -4.99 -16.78
CA GLU A 135 12.32 -5.96 -17.72
C GLU A 135 12.56 -7.36 -17.12
N LYS A 136 12.64 -7.49 -15.80
CA LYS A 136 12.92 -8.75 -15.09
C LYS A 136 11.72 -9.29 -14.32
N SER A 137 10.53 -8.81 -14.66
CA SER A 137 9.34 -9.03 -13.85
C SER A 137 8.54 -10.27 -14.28
N VAL A 138 8.74 -11.40 -13.59
CA VAL A 138 7.98 -12.66 -13.72
C VAL A 138 6.51 -12.47 -13.31
N ASN A 139 5.60 -13.05 -14.09
CA ASN A 139 4.15 -12.98 -13.95
C ASN A 139 3.64 -13.51 -12.59
N THR A 140 2.65 -12.83 -11.97
CA THR A 140 2.01 -13.26 -10.69
C THR A 140 1.08 -14.46 -10.84
N GLY A 141 0.73 -14.88 -12.06
CA GLY A 141 -0.13 -16.04 -12.33
C GLY A 141 -1.56 -15.93 -11.77
N PHE A 142 -1.99 -14.73 -11.38
CA PHE A 142 -3.28 -14.48 -10.71
C PHE A 142 -4.46 -14.46 -11.71
N ASP A 143 -4.17 -14.38 -13.00
CA ASP A 143 -5.15 -14.53 -14.08
C ASP A 143 -4.66 -15.64 -15.02
N LYS A 144 -5.30 -16.81 -14.94
CA LYS A 144 -4.96 -17.99 -15.76
C LYS A 144 -5.51 -17.91 -17.19
N SER A 145 -6.19 -16.82 -17.55
CA SER A 145 -6.76 -16.65 -18.89
C SER A 145 -5.75 -16.20 -19.95
N ILE A 146 -4.51 -15.86 -19.56
CA ILE A 146 -3.49 -15.32 -20.46
C ILE A 146 -2.24 -16.21 -20.44
N ASN A 147 -2.27 -17.28 -21.23
CA ASN A 147 -1.04 -17.93 -21.69
C ASN A 147 -0.42 -17.03 -22.74
N ASN A 148 0.76 -16.47 -22.49
CA ASN A 148 1.67 -16.02 -23.56
C ASN A 148 3.13 -15.98 -23.07
N GLU A 149 4.00 -16.30 -24.02
CA GLU A 149 5.46 -16.10 -24.02
C GLU A 149 5.84 -14.71 -23.49
N GLU A 150 7.03 -14.59 -22.87
CA GLU A 150 7.57 -13.40 -22.18
C GLU A 150 6.77 -12.11 -22.45
N ILE A 151 5.86 -11.82 -21.51
CA ILE A 151 4.95 -10.68 -21.64
C ILE A 151 5.77 -9.40 -21.48
N GLU A 152 6.02 -8.73 -22.60
CA GLU A 152 6.44 -7.34 -22.62
C GLU A 152 5.41 -6.50 -21.86
N TYR A 153 5.86 -5.69 -20.90
CA TYR A 153 4.93 -4.89 -20.11
C TYR A 153 4.21 -3.89 -21.02
N PRO A 154 2.88 -3.72 -20.89
CA PRO A 154 2.20 -2.66 -21.60
C PRO A 154 2.86 -1.31 -21.30
N GLN A 155 2.98 -0.42 -22.30
CA GLN A 155 3.69 0.86 -22.18
C GLN A 155 3.30 1.68 -20.93
N HIS A 156 2.02 1.66 -20.55
CA HIS A 156 1.53 2.37 -19.36
C HIS A 156 2.23 1.93 -18.05
N VAL A 157 2.74 0.70 -17.96
CA VAL A 157 3.48 0.21 -16.80
C VAL A 157 4.88 0.82 -16.75
N TYR A 158 5.57 0.94 -17.90
CA TYR A 158 6.84 1.65 -17.99
C TYR A 158 6.67 3.12 -17.63
N ASP A 159 5.60 3.75 -18.12
CA ASP A 159 5.28 5.15 -17.81
C ASP A 159 5.02 5.35 -16.30
N LEU A 160 4.30 4.42 -15.65
CA LEU A 160 4.07 4.43 -14.21
C LEU A 160 5.36 4.27 -13.41
N ILE A 161 6.30 3.44 -13.87
CA ILE A 161 7.59 3.24 -13.21
C ILE A 161 8.48 4.47 -13.37
N ALA A 162 8.54 5.04 -14.58
CA ALA A 162 9.25 6.28 -14.85
C ALA A 162 8.69 7.42 -13.98
N LYS A 163 7.35 7.53 -13.89
CA LYS A 163 6.66 8.45 -12.98
C LYS A 163 7.03 8.18 -11.52
N SER A 164 7.09 6.92 -11.09
CA SER A 164 7.35 6.54 -9.68
C SER A 164 8.82 6.73 -9.25
N LYS A 165 9.76 6.75 -10.19
CA LYS A 165 11.21 6.71 -9.92
C LYS A 165 11.74 7.85 -9.03
N PRO A 166 11.43 9.14 -9.29
CA PRO A 166 11.89 10.24 -8.43
C PRO A 166 11.37 10.11 -6.99
N HIS A 167 10.25 9.43 -6.80
CA HIS A 167 9.60 9.29 -5.49
C HIS A 167 10.15 8.12 -4.70
N TYR A 168 10.55 7.04 -5.38
CA TYR A 168 11.39 6.04 -4.75
C TYR A 168 12.67 6.66 -4.23
N GLU A 169 13.32 7.54 -4.99
CA GLU A 169 14.54 8.23 -4.55
C GLU A 169 14.29 9.08 -3.30
N TYR A 170 13.17 9.81 -3.24
CA TYR A 170 12.76 10.55 -2.03
C TYR A 170 12.53 9.63 -0.82
N LEU A 171 11.68 8.61 -0.97
CA LEU A 171 11.34 7.70 0.12
C LEU A 171 12.54 6.84 0.56
N PHE A 172 13.47 6.54 -0.36
CA PHE A 172 14.71 5.83 -0.08
C PHE A 172 15.63 6.61 0.88
N GLN A 173 15.52 7.93 0.96
CA GLN A 173 16.24 8.74 1.97
C GLN A 173 15.77 8.42 3.40
N HIS A 174 14.55 7.89 3.54
CA HIS A 174 13.92 7.55 4.83
C HIS A 174 13.97 6.04 5.15
N ARG A 175 14.66 5.25 4.32
CA ARG A 175 14.77 3.79 4.50
C ARG A 175 15.51 3.42 5.79
N ILE A 176 15.34 2.17 6.21
CA ILE A 176 16.19 1.55 7.24
C ILE A 176 17.64 1.52 6.73
N LYS A 177 18.55 2.16 7.46
CA LYS A 177 19.99 1.96 7.28
C LYS A 177 20.35 0.69 8.05
N ILE A 178 20.82 -0.32 7.32
CA ILE A 178 21.42 -1.54 7.88
C ILE A 178 22.89 -1.23 8.16
#